data_AF-A0A4P5QTS7-F1
#
_entry.id   AF-A0A4P5QTS7-F1
#
_cell.length_a   1.000
_cell.length_b   1.000
_cell.length_c   1.000
_cell.angle_alpha   90.00
_cell.angle_beta   90.00
_cell.angle_gamma   90.00
#
_symmetry.space_group_name_H-M   'P 1'
#
loop_
_entity.id
_entity.type
_entity.pdbx_description
1 polymer ?
#
loop_
_entity_poly.entity_id
_entity_poly.type
_entity_poly.pdbx_seq_one_letter_code
_entity_poly.pdbx_strand_id
1 'polypeptide(L)'
;MDQKLEGTPEATLQLAGRKVTRSEVTNNWGTRLQWKVSRDGKEIATVVAGPEPAFEHPDTAPGKYEVVLQQFHYVTYDKDKDGKFTKSKYINISEPVSYTI
;
A
#
# COMPACT_ATOMS: atom_id res chain seq x y z
N MET A 1 -20.47 -3.09 -16.84
CA MET A 1 -19.25 -3.92 -17.00
C MET A 1 -18.83 -4.27 -15.59
N ASP A 2 -19.20 -5.46 -15.11
CA ASP A 2 -18.76 -5.93 -13.79
C ASP A 2 -17.31 -6.35 -13.90
N GLN A 3 -16.43 -5.57 -13.29
CA GLN A 3 -15.02 -5.93 -13.17
C GLN A 3 -14.94 -7.11 -12.22
N LYS A 4 -14.88 -8.33 -12.76
CA LYS A 4 -14.70 -9.54 -11.96
C LYS A 4 -13.28 -9.52 -11.41
N LEU A 5 -13.14 -9.14 -10.14
CA LEU A 5 -11.88 -9.19 -9.40
C LEU A 5 -11.53 -10.67 -9.18
N GLU A 6 -10.62 -11.22 -9.98
CA GLU A 6 -10.18 -12.61 -9.81
C GLU A 6 -9.05 -12.68 -8.79
N GLY A 7 -9.30 -13.32 -7.65
CA GLY A 7 -8.33 -13.52 -6.57
C GLY A 7 -8.05 -12.29 -5.71
N THR A 8 -7.30 -12.50 -4.62
CA THR A 8 -6.76 -11.43 -3.77
C THR A 8 -5.42 -10.97 -4.35
N PRO A 9 -5.19 -9.66 -4.53
CA PRO A 9 -3.94 -9.14 -5.01
C PRO A 9 -2.85 -9.36 -3.97
N GLU A 10 -1.68 -9.77 -4.44
CA GLU A 10 -0.54 -10.05 -3.58
C GLU A 10 0.77 -9.59 -4.23
N ALA A 11 1.70 -9.16 -3.40
CA ALA A 11 3.07 -8.84 -3.77
C ALA A 11 4.00 -9.08 -2.59
N THR A 12 5.26 -9.37 -2.89
CA THR A 12 6.33 -9.45 -1.88
C THR A 12 7.15 -8.18 -1.91
N LEU A 13 7.74 -7.83 -0.76
CA LEU A 13 8.60 -6.68 -0.61
C LEU A 13 10.02 -7.11 -0.24
N GLN A 14 11.00 -6.44 -0.84
CA GLN A 14 12.41 -6.54 -0.49
C GLN A 14 12.89 -5.19 0.02
N LEU A 15 13.79 -5.22 1.01
CA LEU A 15 14.30 -4.03 1.68
C LEU A 15 15.83 -3.95 1.53
N ALA A 16 16.32 -2.78 1.13
CA ALA A 16 17.73 -2.45 1.08
C ALA A 16 17.94 -1.08 1.74
N GLY A 17 18.30 -1.07 3.03
CA GLY A 17 18.29 0.16 3.83
C GLY A 17 16.88 0.75 3.92
N ARG A 18 16.69 1.97 3.41
CA ARG A 18 15.38 2.67 3.35
C ARG A 18 14.65 2.48 2.02
N LYS A 19 15.27 1.77 1.07
CA LYS A 19 14.69 1.48 -0.24
C LYS A 19 13.90 0.18 -0.19
N VAL A 20 12.62 0.26 -0.52
CA VAL A 20 11.70 -0.87 -0.66
C VAL A 20 11.50 -1.15 -2.14
N THR A 21 11.51 -2.42 -2.53
CA THR A 21 11.18 -2.85 -3.90
C THR A 21 10.09 -3.89 -3.84
N ARG A 22 8.98 -3.70 -4.58
CA ARG A 22 7.92 -4.72 -4.71
C ARG A 22 8.19 -5.67 -5.87
N SER A 23 7.69 -6.89 -5.75
CA SER A 23 7.47 -7.76 -6.90
C SER A 23 6.35 -7.22 -7.81
N GLU A 24 6.13 -7.90 -8.93
CA GLU A 24 4.87 -7.79 -9.65
C GLU A 24 3.69 -8.11 -8.70
N VAL A 25 2.55 -7.43 -8.92
CA VAL A 25 1.31 -7.66 -8.17
C VAL A 25 0.53 -8.74 -8.90
N THR A 26 0.36 -9.90 -8.27
CA THR A 26 -0.52 -10.96 -8.76
C THR A 26 -1.98 -10.55 -8.56
N ASN A 27 -2.92 -11.09 -9.35
CA ASN A 27 -4.35 -10.78 -9.25
C ASN A 27 -4.65 -9.27 -9.24
N ASN A 28 -3.83 -8.48 -9.94
CA ASN A 28 -3.91 -7.03 -9.89
C ASN A 28 -5.25 -6.54 -10.45
N TRP A 29 -6.02 -5.85 -9.62
CA TRP A 29 -7.33 -5.30 -9.98
C TRP A 29 -7.27 -4.05 -10.85
N GLY A 30 -6.09 -3.55 -11.21
CA GLY A 30 -5.93 -2.30 -11.98
C GLY A 30 -6.39 -1.06 -11.22
N THR A 31 -6.62 -1.16 -9.91
CA THR A 31 -6.97 -0.04 -9.04
C THR A 31 -5.72 0.60 -8.42
N ARG A 32 -5.91 1.72 -7.73
CA ARG A 32 -4.81 2.51 -7.15
C ARG A 32 -3.97 1.67 -6.18
N LEU A 33 -2.65 1.78 -6.34
CA LEU A 33 -1.66 1.24 -5.41
C LEU A 33 -1.07 2.37 -4.57
N GLN A 34 -0.75 2.08 -3.32
CA GLN A 34 -0.02 2.99 -2.44
C GLN A 34 0.91 2.27 -1.49
N TRP A 35 2.00 2.93 -1.12
CA TRP A 35 2.84 2.60 0.01
C TRP A 35 2.24 3.24 1.25
N LYS A 36 1.97 2.43 2.28
CA LYS A 36 1.69 2.94 3.61
C LYS A 36 2.94 2.82 4.46
N VAL A 37 3.34 3.91 5.08
CA VAL A 37 4.49 3.97 5.97
C VAL A 37 4.05 4.32 7.38
N SER A 38 4.46 3.49 8.33
CA SER A 38 4.28 3.73 9.75
C SER A 38 5.64 3.90 10.43
N ARG A 39 5.70 4.75 11.46
CA ARG A 39 6.81 4.85 12.39
C ARG A 39 6.31 4.61 13.80
N ASP A 40 6.95 3.69 14.51
CA ASP A 40 6.60 3.29 15.88
C ASP A 40 5.10 2.94 16.03
N GLY A 41 4.56 2.23 15.03
CA GLY A 41 3.15 1.80 14.97
C GLY A 41 2.16 2.88 14.53
N LYS A 42 2.60 4.13 14.29
CA LYS A 42 1.74 5.22 13.82
C LYS A 42 1.96 5.46 12.32
N GLU A 43 0.88 5.52 11.55
CA GLU A 43 0.95 5.93 10.14
C GLU A 43 1.47 7.37 10.03
N ILE A 44 2.52 7.56 9.24
CA ILE A 44 3.16 8.87 9.02
C ILE A 44 3.06 9.33 7.57
N ALA A 45 2.87 8.41 6.61
CA ALA A 45 2.75 8.74 5.21
C ALA A 45 1.97 7.68 4.42
N THR A 46 1.26 8.15 3.41
CA THR A 46 0.77 7.32 2.29
C THR A 46 1.30 7.94 0.99
N VAL A 47 1.92 7.11 0.15
CA VAL A 47 2.55 7.55 -1.10
C VAL A 47 2.02 6.70 -2.25
N VAL A 48 1.61 7.32 -3.36
CA VAL A 48 1.15 6.58 -4.53
C VAL A 48 2.27 5.67 -5.03
N ALA A 49 1.96 4.39 -5.22
CA ALA A 49 2.89 3.44 -5.81
C ALA A 49 2.75 3.48 -7.33
N GLY A 50 3.73 4.11 -7.98
CA GLY A 50 3.78 4.27 -9.42
C GLY A 50 4.14 2.98 -10.18
N PRO A 51 4.42 3.11 -11.49
CA PRO A 51 4.86 1.99 -12.31
C PRO A 51 6.23 1.45 -11.88
N GLU A 52 7.10 2.33 -11.37
CA GLU A 52 8.39 1.95 -10.80
C GLU A 52 8.17 1.09 -9.53
N PRO A 53 8.73 -0.12 -9.44
CA PRO A 53 8.55 -1.00 -8.28
C PRO A 53 9.30 -0.53 -7.04
N ALA A 54 10.25 0.39 -7.19
CA ALA A 54 11.07 0.90 -6.10
C ALA A 54 10.49 2.17 -5.45
N PHE A 55 10.58 2.23 -4.13
CA PHE A 55 10.23 3.37 -3.30
C PHE A 55 11.32 3.57 -2.24
N GLU A 56 11.89 4.77 -2.17
CA GLU A 56 12.78 5.15 -1.07
C GLU A 56 12.07 6.09 -0.12
N HIS A 57 12.01 5.72 1.15
CA HIS A 57 11.38 6.55 2.17
C HIS A 57 12.28 7.74 2.52
N PRO A 58 11.80 9.00 2.40
CA PRO A 58 12.64 10.17 2.58
C PRO A 58 12.91 10.53 4.05
N ASP A 59 12.03 10.16 4.99
CA ASP A 59 12.22 10.47 6.41
C ASP A 59 13.47 9.75 6.96
N THR A 60 14.16 10.43 7.86
CA THR A 60 15.36 9.97 8.55
C THR A 60 15.28 10.17 10.06
N ALA A 61 14.12 10.57 10.59
CA ALA A 61 13.94 10.66 12.02
C ALA A 61 14.12 9.26 12.65
N PRO A 62 14.73 9.15 13.84
CA PRO A 62 14.91 7.86 14.50
C PRO A 62 13.58 7.15 14.78
N GLY A 63 13.58 5.83 14.73
CA GLY A 63 12.42 5.00 15.05
C GLY A 63 12.31 3.73 14.20
N LYS A 64 11.36 2.87 14.56
CA LYS A 64 11.05 1.67 13.77
C LYS A 64 10.07 2.02 12.66
N TYR A 65 10.49 1.88 11.41
CA TYR A 65 9.65 2.07 10.24
C TYR A 65 9.08 0.74 9.77
N GLU A 66 7.84 0.78 9.31
CA GLU A 66 7.15 -0.33 8.67
C GLU A 66 6.53 0.16 7.37
N VAL A 67 6.81 -0.54 6.27
CA VAL A 67 6.28 -0.23 4.94
C VAL A 67 5.48 -1.41 4.43
N VAL A 68 4.27 -1.14 3.96
CA VAL A 68 3.38 -2.13 3.36
C VAL A 68 2.82 -1.61 2.04
N LEU A 69 2.66 -2.49 1.06
CA LEU A 69 1.99 -2.16 -0.19
C LEU A 69 0.48 -2.38 -0.02
N GLN A 70 -0.31 -1.43 -0.49
CA GLN A 70 -1.76 -1.49 -0.44
C GLN A 70 -2.37 -1.31 -1.82
N GLN A 71 -3.50 -1.97 -2.06
CA GLN A 71 -4.34 -1.76 -3.23
C GLN A 71 -5.74 -1.32 -2.83
N PHE A 72 -6.34 -0.41 -3.60
CA PHE A 72 -7.70 0.04 -3.36
C PHE A 72 -8.70 -1.06 -3.76
N HIS A 73 -9.40 -1.60 -2.79
CA HIS A 73 -10.50 -2.52 -3.00
C HIS A 73 -11.80 -1.74 -3.22
N TYR A 74 -12.31 -1.76 -4.45
CA TYR A 74 -13.59 -1.15 -4.78
C TYR A 74 -14.71 -2.16 -4.55
N VAL A 75 -15.52 -1.93 -3.51
CA VAL A 75 -16.65 -2.81 -3.15
C VAL A 75 -17.97 -2.19 -3.62
N THR A 76 -18.25 -0.95 -3.20
CA THR A 76 -19.42 -0.18 -3.63
C THR A 76 -19.09 1.31 -3.76
N TYR A 77 -19.96 2.06 -4.45
CA TYR A 77 -19.85 3.52 -4.56
C TYR A 77 -20.42 4.26 -3.33
N ASP A 78 -20.93 3.55 -2.33
CA ASP A 78 -21.60 4.16 -1.19
C ASP A 78 -20.65 5.10 -0.43
N LYS A 79 -21.04 6.37 -0.35
CA LYS A 79 -20.28 7.41 0.32
C LYS A 79 -21.02 7.93 1.55
N ASP A 80 -20.27 8.32 2.57
CA ASP A 80 -20.81 9.06 3.70
C ASP A 80 -21.11 10.52 3.32
N LYS A 81 -21.62 11.29 4.28
CA LYS A 81 -21.94 12.71 4.10
C LYS A 81 -20.72 13.56 3.76
N ASP A 82 -19.52 13.08 4.04
CA ASP A 82 -18.24 13.73 3.76
C ASP A 82 -17.64 13.28 2.41
N GLY A 83 -18.37 12.44 1.65
CA GLY A 83 -17.96 11.96 0.34
C GLY A 83 -16.92 10.82 0.38
N LYS A 84 -16.64 10.25 1.55
CA LYS A 84 -15.71 9.12 1.71
C LYS A 84 -16.42 7.81 1.46
N PHE A 85 -15.75 6.88 0.77
CA PHE A 85 -16.29 5.54 0.58
C PHE A 85 -16.48 4.84 1.93
N THR A 86 -17.66 4.25 2.12
CA THR A 86 -18.03 3.56 3.37
C THR A 86 -17.60 2.08 3.38
N LYS A 87 -17.49 1.47 2.20
CA LYS A 87 -17.11 0.05 2.03
C LYS A 87 -15.79 -0.12 1.28
N SER A 88 -15.54 0.72 0.28
CA SER A 88 -14.31 0.67 -0.52
C SER A 88 -13.14 1.26 0.26
N LYS A 89 -12.01 0.56 0.31
CA LYS A 89 -10.86 0.91 1.14
C LYS A 89 -9.56 0.36 0.58
N TYR A 90 -8.44 0.90 1.02
CA TYR A 90 -7.14 0.27 0.82
C TYR A 90 -7.02 -0.98 1.69
N ILE A 91 -6.55 -2.07 1.08
CA ILE A 91 -6.19 -3.31 1.77
C ILE A 91 -4.70 -3.56 1.61
N ASN A 92 -4.06 -4.17 2.60
CA ASN A 92 -2.69 -4.62 2.47
C ASN A 92 -2.64 -5.79 1.47
N ILE A 93 -1.69 -5.72 0.55
CA ILE A 93 -1.46 -6.75 -0.46
C ILE A 93 -0.03 -7.32 -0.35
N SER A 94 0.68 -6.99 0.73
CA SER A 94 1.98 -7.55 1.05
C SER A 94 2.11 -7.73 2.55
N GLU A 95 3.05 -8.57 2.97
CA GLU A 95 3.59 -8.51 4.32
C GLU A 95 4.35 -7.19 4.52
N PRO A 96 4.33 -6.61 5.73
CA PRO A 96 5.10 -5.41 6.02
C PRO A 96 6.60 -5.74 6.09
N VAL A 97 7.44 -4.86 5.56
CA VAL A 97 8.88 -4.87 5.80
C VAL A 97 9.26 -3.76 6.76
N SER A 98 10.25 -4.00 7.61
CA SER A 98 10.65 -3.04 8.64
C SER A 98 12.14 -2.76 8.63
N TYR A 99 12.50 -1.52 8.92
CA TYR A 99 13.87 -1.08 9.19
C TYR A 99 13.86 -0.09 10.36
N THR A 100 15.03 0.12 10.95
CA THR A 100 15.22 1.10 12.01
C THR A 100 16.21 2.15 11.54
N ILE A 101 15.92 3.40 11.87
CA ILE A 101 16.87 4.51 11.80
C ILE A 101 17.21 4.93 13.22
#